data_AF-A0A7C2QH69-F1
#
_entry.id   AF-A0A7C2QH69-F1
#
_cell.length_a   1.000
_cell.length_b   1.000
_cell.length_c   1.000
_cell.angle_alpha   90.00
_cell.angle_beta   90.00
_cell.angle_gamma   90.00
#
_symmetry.space_group_name_H-M   'P 1'
#
loop_
_entity.id
_entity.type
_entity.pdbx_description
1 polymer ?
#
loop_
_entity_poly.entity_id
_entity_poly.type
_entity_poly.pdbx_seq_one_letter_code
_entity_poly.pdbx_strand_id
1 'polypeptide(L)'
;MPPTQAEIDRLMSCLRLDTPLIAVYDSPATAEFKPMVKAQGRACCFAYYDRWLKGETLVFEKGESRFEDPQHGCPGGQTAFGLSKDYPPFMAHFLTDGKGAPMGEGLKASPELAQEFIDRAKAPPVSADAVLIGPLRLEPWAKVKTVTFLVDPDRLSALMTLAAYWSSDPELIYAPFSSGCGLLWRELEGWTRTRAIIG
;
A
#
# COMPACT_ATOMS: atom_id res chain seq x y z
N MET A 1 -10.01 -6.55 -18.72
CA MET A 1 -11.35 -6.99 -18.30
C MET A 1 -11.32 -7.14 -16.79
N PRO A 2 -12.28 -6.59 -16.03
CA PRO A 2 -12.37 -6.85 -14.59
C PRO A 2 -12.60 -8.34 -14.35
N PRO A 3 -12.08 -8.91 -13.25
CA PRO A 3 -12.44 -10.27 -12.85
C PRO A 3 -13.92 -10.30 -12.42
N THR A 4 -14.55 -11.45 -12.59
CA THR A 4 -15.88 -11.75 -12.06
C THR A 4 -15.81 -12.23 -10.62
N GLN A 5 -16.92 -12.13 -9.88
CA GLN A 5 -16.98 -12.65 -8.51
C GLN A 5 -16.67 -14.15 -8.45
N ALA A 6 -17.16 -14.93 -9.42
CA ALA A 6 -16.91 -16.37 -9.49
C ALA A 6 -15.42 -16.71 -9.68
N GLU A 7 -14.67 -15.89 -10.43
CA GLU A 7 -13.23 -16.07 -10.59
C GLU A 7 -12.47 -15.75 -9.30
N ILE A 8 -12.85 -14.69 -8.60
CA ILE A 8 -12.28 -14.34 -7.29
C ILE A 8 -12.59 -15.44 -6.26
N ASP A 9 -13.84 -15.88 -6.14
CA ASP A 9 -14.25 -16.94 -5.20
C ASP A 9 -13.50 -18.24 -5.47
N ARG A 10 -13.32 -18.59 -6.74
CA ARG A 10 -12.52 -19.76 -7.14
C ARG A 10 -11.06 -19.62 -6.71
N LEU A 11 -10.44 -18.46 -6.97
CA LEU A 11 -9.06 -18.20 -6.57
C LEU A 11 -8.88 -18.30 -5.05
N MET A 12 -9.78 -17.65 -4.29
CA MET A 12 -9.77 -17.66 -2.82
C MET A 12 -9.94 -19.08 -2.27
N SER A 13 -10.86 -19.86 -2.85
CA SER A 13 -11.08 -21.26 -2.48
C SER A 13 -9.85 -22.13 -2.76
N CYS A 14 -9.23 -22.00 -3.94
CA CYS A 14 -8.00 -22.74 -4.28
C CYS A 14 -6.82 -22.38 -3.36
N LEU A 15 -6.70 -21.11 -2.97
CA LEU A 15 -5.69 -20.65 -2.03
C LEU A 15 -6.05 -20.94 -0.57
N ARG A 16 -7.27 -21.41 -0.29
CA ARG A 16 -7.80 -21.61 1.07
C ARG A 16 -7.62 -20.35 1.92
N LEU A 17 -8.05 -19.22 1.36
CA LEU A 17 -8.06 -17.92 2.02
C LEU A 17 -9.45 -17.62 2.55
N ASP A 18 -9.50 -17.30 3.84
CA ASP A 18 -10.70 -16.90 4.58
C ASP A 18 -10.73 -15.39 4.87
N THR A 19 -9.60 -14.70 4.73
CA THR A 19 -9.52 -13.24 4.81
C THR A 19 -9.81 -12.57 3.47
N PRO A 20 -10.48 -11.41 3.44
CA PRO A 20 -10.74 -10.69 2.20
C PRO A 20 -9.45 -10.23 1.52
N LEU A 21 -9.47 -10.18 0.18
CA LEU A 21 -8.46 -9.44 -0.58
C LEU A 21 -8.58 -7.95 -0.28
N ILE A 22 -7.46 -7.29 -0.05
CA ILE A 22 -7.43 -5.86 0.26
C ILE A 22 -7.03 -5.08 -0.98
N ALA A 23 -7.83 -4.10 -1.38
CA ALA A 23 -7.57 -3.24 -2.51
C ALA A 23 -7.26 -1.81 -2.07
N VAL A 24 -6.36 -1.17 -2.82
CA VAL A 24 -6.17 0.28 -2.79
C VAL A 24 -6.94 0.89 -3.96
N TYR A 25 -7.71 1.93 -3.67
CA TYR A 25 -8.49 2.68 -4.64
C TYR A 25 -8.04 4.13 -4.71
N ASP A 26 -7.89 4.62 -5.94
CA ASP A 26 -7.74 6.04 -6.24
C ASP A 26 -9.12 6.61 -6.53
N SER A 27 -9.75 7.15 -5.49
CA SER A 27 -11.13 7.63 -5.56
C SER A 27 -11.41 8.55 -4.38
N PRO A 28 -12.26 9.57 -4.57
CA PRO A 28 -12.88 10.25 -3.42
C PRO A 28 -13.77 9.26 -2.64
N ALA A 29 -14.05 9.61 -1.38
CA ALA A 29 -14.97 8.87 -0.52
C ALA A 29 -16.43 9.06 -1.00
N THR A 30 -16.95 8.06 -1.71
CA THR A 30 -18.32 8.04 -2.24
C THR A 30 -19.16 6.96 -1.54
N ALA A 31 -20.48 6.98 -1.77
CA ALA A 31 -21.39 6.01 -1.14
C ALA A 31 -21.09 4.54 -1.52
N GLU A 32 -20.47 4.29 -2.68
CA GLU A 32 -20.15 2.95 -3.17
C GLU A 32 -19.09 2.22 -2.32
N PHE A 33 -18.37 2.94 -1.45
CA PHE A 33 -17.37 2.40 -0.53
C PHE A 33 -17.87 2.25 0.91
N LYS A 34 -19.14 2.53 1.20
CA LYS A 34 -19.70 2.34 2.54
C LYS A 34 -19.73 0.85 2.94
N PRO A 35 -19.56 0.50 4.23
CA PRO A 35 -19.26 1.40 5.36
C PRO A 35 -17.82 1.92 5.30
N MET A 36 -17.60 3.17 5.75
CA MET A 36 -16.29 3.82 5.69
C MET A 36 -15.84 4.30 7.07
N VAL A 37 -14.54 4.30 7.29
CA VAL A 37 -13.88 4.85 8.47
C VAL A 37 -12.74 5.78 8.03
N LYS A 38 -12.58 6.93 8.68
CA LYS A 38 -11.50 7.87 8.35
C LYS A 38 -10.22 7.53 9.11
N ALA A 39 -9.08 7.64 8.46
CA ALA A 39 -7.77 7.61 9.11
C ALA A 39 -7.69 8.76 10.13
N GLN A 40 -7.14 8.49 11.31
CA GLN A 40 -7.06 9.46 12.41
C GLN A 40 -5.61 9.63 12.86
N GLY A 41 -5.26 10.86 13.21
CA GLY A 41 -4.01 11.13 13.91
C GLY A 41 -2.79 10.62 13.15
N ARG A 42 -1.90 9.92 13.87
CA ARG A 42 -0.73 9.21 13.34
C ARG A 42 -0.96 7.72 13.04
N ALA A 43 -2.21 7.26 12.94
CA ALA A 43 -2.49 5.84 12.82
C ALA A 43 -1.95 5.25 11.50
N CYS A 44 -1.28 4.11 11.61
CA CYS A 44 -0.89 3.30 10.45
C CYS A 44 -2.15 2.77 9.75
N CYS A 45 -2.15 2.69 8.42
CA CYS A 45 -3.27 2.10 7.68
C CYS A 45 -3.58 0.66 8.12
N PHE A 46 -2.55 -0.14 8.44
CA PHE A 46 -2.72 -1.51 8.94
C PHE A 46 -3.35 -1.59 10.34
N ALA A 47 -3.38 -0.50 11.12
CA ALA A 47 -4.12 -0.46 12.39
C ALA A 47 -5.65 -0.59 12.17
N TYR A 48 -6.12 -0.47 10.93
CA TYR A 48 -7.51 -0.66 10.53
C TYR A 48 -7.78 -2.06 9.97
N TYR A 49 -6.85 -3.01 10.08
CA TYR A 49 -7.02 -4.36 9.55
C TYR A 49 -8.32 -5.04 10.04
N ASP A 50 -8.63 -4.98 11.34
CA ASP A 50 -9.87 -5.52 11.90
C ASP A 50 -11.13 -4.85 11.34
N ARG A 51 -11.02 -3.61 10.86
CA ARG A 51 -12.11 -2.88 10.19
C ARG A 51 -12.30 -3.40 8.77
N TRP A 52 -11.20 -3.66 8.05
CA TRP A 52 -11.26 -4.30 6.74
C TRP A 52 -11.89 -5.69 6.80
N LEU A 53 -11.55 -6.49 7.82
CA LEU A 53 -12.19 -7.80 8.04
C LEU A 53 -13.71 -7.70 8.25
N LYS A 54 -14.21 -6.55 8.73
CA LYS A 54 -15.64 -6.27 8.93
C LYS A 54 -16.32 -5.63 7.72
N GLY A 55 -15.62 -5.49 6.59
CA GLY A 55 -16.18 -4.89 5.38
C GLY A 55 -16.01 -3.37 5.28
N GLU A 56 -15.38 -2.73 6.26
CA GLU A 56 -15.19 -1.27 6.26
C GLU A 56 -14.04 -0.86 5.34
N THR A 57 -14.24 0.25 4.61
CA THR A 57 -13.21 0.89 3.79
C THR A 57 -12.59 2.06 4.54
N LEU A 58 -11.27 2.01 4.73
CA LEU A 58 -10.49 3.12 5.26
C LEU A 58 -10.41 4.25 4.23
N VAL A 59 -10.69 5.47 4.67
CA VAL A 59 -10.49 6.71 3.92
C VAL A 59 -9.24 7.39 4.43
N PHE A 60 -8.22 7.47 3.59
CA PHE A 60 -7.00 8.22 3.82
C PHE A 60 -7.13 9.55 3.06
N GLU A 61 -7.64 10.58 3.74
CA GLU A 61 -7.83 11.91 3.14
C GLU A 61 -6.50 12.65 3.10
N LYS A 62 -6.30 13.47 2.06
CA LYS A 62 -5.21 14.43 2.03
C LYS A 62 -5.36 15.41 3.17
N GLY A 63 -4.28 15.61 3.92
CA GLY A 63 -4.22 16.63 4.96
C GLY A 63 -2.97 17.48 4.84
N GLU A 64 -3.00 18.63 5.48
CA GLU A 64 -1.79 19.39 5.84
C GLU A 64 -1.07 18.69 7.02
N SER A 65 -0.91 17.37 6.95
CA SER A 65 -0.37 16.56 8.03
C SER A 65 1.09 16.93 8.24
N ARG A 66 1.34 17.74 9.26
CA ARG A 66 2.69 17.96 9.77
C ARG A 66 3.14 16.69 10.48
N PHE A 67 4.44 16.41 10.46
CA PHE A 67 4.96 15.21 11.10
C PHE A 67 4.64 15.20 12.60
N GLU A 68 4.63 16.37 13.24
CA GLU A 68 4.39 16.58 14.67
C GLU A 68 2.92 16.37 15.06
N ASP A 69 1.99 16.79 14.20
CA ASP A 69 0.54 16.72 14.44
C ASP A 69 -0.21 16.23 13.18
N PRO A 70 -0.08 14.94 12.83
CA PRO A 70 -0.80 14.38 11.69
C PRO A 70 -2.28 14.20 12.02
N GLN A 71 -3.17 14.53 11.10
CA GLN A 71 -4.63 14.46 11.31
C GLN A 71 -5.32 13.31 10.56
N HIS A 72 -4.79 12.92 9.40
CA HIS A 72 -5.43 11.96 8.48
C HIS A 72 -4.59 10.71 8.26
N GLY A 73 -4.04 10.16 9.35
CA GLY A 73 -3.18 8.97 9.34
C GLY A 73 -1.69 9.30 9.32
N CYS A 74 -0.86 8.26 9.40
CA CYS A 74 0.58 8.45 9.52
C CYS A 74 1.19 9.19 8.31
N PRO A 75 2.18 10.08 8.52
CA PRO A 75 2.84 10.81 7.42
C PRO A 75 3.44 9.91 6.34
N GLY A 76 4.02 8.76 6.73
CA GLY A 76 4.53 7.78 5.78
C GLY A 76 3.45 7.20 4.85
N GLY A 77 2.22 7.03 5.35
CA GLY A 77 1.06 6.67 4.52
C GLY A 77 0.68 7.78 3.55
N GLN A 78 0.65 9.04 4.00
CA GLN A 78 0.35 10.19 3.14
C GLN A 78 1.30 10.25 1.93
N THR A 79 2.61 10.05 2.16
CA THR A 79 3.60 10.05 1.07
C THR A 79 3.53 8.78 0.21
N ALA A 80 3.35 7.60 0.83
CA ALA A 80 3.24 6.34 0.09
C ALA A 80 2.03 6.28 -0.83
N PHE A 81 0.94 6.96 -0.46
CA PHE A 81 -0.28 7.05 -1.27
C PHE A 81 -0.34 8.30 -2.15
N GLY A 82 0.73 9.10 -2.24
CA GLY A 82 0.81 10.25 -3.14
C GLY A 82 -0.02 11.48 -2.72
N LEU A 83 -0.55 11.48 -1.50
CA LEU A 83 -1.33 12.60 -0.92
C LEU A 83 -0.41 13.72 -0.40
N SER A 84 0.82 13.35 -0.03
CA SER A 84 1.95 14.26 0.21
C SER A 84 3.13 13.86 -0.68
N LYS A 85 3.99 14.82 -1.02
CA LYS A 85 5.21 14.57 -1.81
C LYS A 85 6.50 14.72 -1.01
N ASP A 86 6.42 15.33 0.16
CA ASP A 86 7.60 15.75 0.89
C ASP A 86 7.90 14.77 2.03
N TYR A 87 9.14 14.31 2.07
CA TYR A 87 9.69 13.72 3.28
C TYR A 87 10.27 14.83 4.16
N PRO A 88 10.17 14.70 5.50
CA PRO A 88 10.84 15.64 6.39
C PRO A 88 12.37 15.59 6.16
N PRO A 89 13.09 16.71 6.37
CA PRO A 89 14.52 16.80 6.09
C PRO A 89 15.36 15.83 6.93
N PHE A 90 14.81 15.33 8.05
CA PHE A 90 15.47 14.35 8.91
C PHE A 90 15.21 12.89 8.49
N MET A 91 14.47 12.60 7.41
CA MET A 91 14.03 11.25 7.08
C MET A 91 15.19 10.26 6.87
N ALA A 92 16.29 10.70 6.27
CA ALA A 92 17.49 9.87 6.14
C ALA A 92 18.05 9.43 7.50
N HIS A 93 18.07 10.34 8.49
CA HIS A 93 18.47 10.04 9.86
C HIS A 93 17.42 9.19 10.60
N PHE A 94 16.14 9.41 10.32
CA PHE A 94 15.06 8.59 10.86
C PHE A 94 15.21 7.10 10.49
N LEU A 95 15.55 6.80 9.23
CA LEU A 95 15.78 5.43 8.76
C LEU A 95 17.11 4.82 9.26
N THR A 96 17.95 5.58 9.96
CA THR A 96 19.33 5.20 10.28
C THR A 96 19.65 5.43 11.77
N ASP A 97 20.30 6.54 12.11
CA ASP A 97 20.93 6.81 13.41
C ASP A 97 20.15 7.74 14.34
N GLY A 98 19.04 8.31 13.86
CA GLY A 98 18.16 9.18 14.63
C GLY A 98 18.71 10.58 14.91
N LYS A 99 19.88 10.96 14.38
CA LYS A 99 20.47 12.28 14.67
C LYS A 99 19.61 13.40 14.09
N GLY A 100 19.10 14.27 14.97
CA GLY A 100 18.17 15.34 14.55
C GLY A 100 16.81 14.84 14.06
N ALA A 101 16.53 13.54 14.25
CA ALA A 101 15.24 12.93 13.96
C ALA A 101 14.53 12.54 15.27
N PRO A 102 13.21 12.31 15.25
CA PRO A 102 12.45 11.87 16.42
C PRO A 102 12.86 10.48 16.96
N MET A 103 13.41 9.63 16.10
CA MET A 103 13.91 8.28 16.40
C MET A 103 14.86 7.81 15.29
N GLY A 104 15.60 6.73 15.51
CA GLY A 104 16.41 6.04 14.50
C GLY A 104 15.99 4.59 14.39
N GLU A 105 15.48 4.17 13.23
CA GLU A 105 14.96 2.81 13.01
C GLU A 105 16.06 1.79 12.71
N GLY A 106 17.26 2.24 12.28
CA GLY A 106 18.37 1.34 11.94
C GLY A 106 18.10 0.45 10.71
N LEU A 107 17.19 0.86 9.81
CA LEU A 107 16.83 0.09 8.61
C LEU A 107 17.80 0.27 7.45
N LYS A 108 18.61 1.33 7.47
CA LYS A 108 19.65 1.62 6.48
C LYS A 108 21.00 1.77 7.16
N ALA A 109 22.06 1.42 6.43
CA ALA A 109 23.42 1.41 6.96
C ALA A 109 24.01 2.82 7.15
N SER A 110 23.59 3.80 6.35
CA SER A 110 24.03 5.19 6.47
C SER A 110 22.97 6.19 5.99
N PRO A 111 22.98 7.45 6.48
CA PRO A 111 22.07 8.50 6.02
C PRO A 111 22.16 8.75 4.51
N GLU A 112 23.34 8.62 3.90
CA GLU A 112 23.53 8.81 2.46
C GLU A 112 22.77 7.76 1.65
N LEU A 113 22.89 6.47 2.02
CA LEU A 113 22.13 5.39 1.40
C LEU A 113 20.62 5.52 1.63
N ALA A 114 20.21 6.02 2.81
CA ALA A 114 18.81 6.31 3.10
C ALA A 114 18.29 7.46 2.22
N GLN A 115 19.07 8.51 2.03
CA GLN A 115 18.71 9.64 1.17
C GLN A 115 18.60 9.21 -0.30
N GLU A 116 19.54 8.42 -0.81
CA GLU A 116 19.44 7.87 -2.18
C GLU A 116 18.17 7.03 -2.38
N PHE A 117 17.76 6.27 -1.36
CA PHE A 117 16.50 5.53 -1.40
C PHE A 117 15.29 6.48 -1.44
N ILE A 118 15.28 7.52 -0.61
CA ILE A 118 14.22 8.53 -0.57
C ILE A 118 14.10 9.26 -1.91
N ASP A 119 15.23 9.67 -2.50
CA ASP A 119 15.29 10.42 -3.76
C ASP A 119 14.80 9.58 -4.95
N ARG A 120 14.92 8.26 -4.87
CA ARG A 120 14.41 7.33 -5.90
C ARG A 120 12.93 7.02 -5.73
N ALA A 121 12.35 7.28 -4.58
CA ALA A 121 10.94 6.98 -4.31
C ALA A 121 10.03 7.83 -5.19
N LYS A 122 9.10 7.19 -5.91
CA LYS A 122 8.14 7.86 -6.78
C LYS A 122 6.77 7.84 -6.13
N ALA A 123 6.26 9.00 -5.72
CA ALA A 123 4.90 9.11 -5.22
C ALA A 123 3.89 8.74 -6.33
N PRO A 124 2.84 7.94 -6.03
CA PRO A 124 1.79 7.66 -6.99
C PRO A 124 1.07 8.93 -7.47
N PRO A 125 0.68 8.99 -8.75
CA PRO A 125 -0.23 10.03 -9.21
C PRO A 125 -1.65 9.73 -8.72
N VAL A 126 -2.13 10.51 -7.75
CA VAL A 126 -3.51 10.43 -7.27
C VAL A 126 -4.44 11.36 -8.07
N SER A 127 -5.65 10.89 -8.34
CA SER A 127 -6.68 11.65 -9.06
C SER A 127 -7.61 12.44 -8.13
N ALA A 128 -7.58 12.15 -6.82
CA ALA A 128 -8.41 12.77 -5.80
C ALA A 128 -7.60 13.14 -4.57
N ASP A 129 -8.16 14.02 -3.72
CA ASP A 129 -7.61 14.35 -2.41
C ASP A 129 -7.90 13.25 -1.35
N ALA A 130 -8.04 12.00 -1.78
CA ALA A 130 -8.20 10.84 -0.90
C ALA A 130 -7.78 9.54 -1.60
N VAL A 131 -7.34 8.57 -0.79
CA VAL A 131 -7.07 7.19 -1.19
C VAL A 131 -7.85 6.26 -0.26
N LEU A 132 -8.46 5.23 -0.82
CA LEU A 132 -9.28 4.28 -0.06
C LEU A 132 -8.60 2.92 0.03
N ILE A 133 -8.72 2.26 1.18
CA ILE A 133 -8.11 0.95 1.43
C ILE A 133 -9.11 0.05 2.13
N GLY A 134 -9.38 -1.14 1.60
CA GLY A 134 -10.30 -2.07 2.23
C GLY A 134 -10.59 -3.29 1.36
N PRO A 135 -11.62 -4.08 1.68
CA PRO A 135 -11.96 -5.27 0.91
C PRO A 135 -12.22 -4.97 -0.56
N LEU A 136 -11.78 -5.88 -1.43
CA LEU A 136 -11.98 -5.78 -2.87
C LEU A 136 -13.47 -5.79 -3.23
N ARG A 137 -13.90 -4.69 -3.86
CA ARG A 137 -15.16 -4.49 -4.58
C ARG A 137 -14.91 -4.46 -6.08
N LEU A 138 -15.70 -5.22 -6.84
CA LEU A 138 -15.49 -5.40 -8.29
C LEU A 138 -16.21 -4.34 -9.13
N GLU A 139 -17.29 -3.76 -8.64
CA GLU A 139 -18.04 -2.71 -9.32
C GLU A 139 -17.15 -1.49 -9.64
N PRO A 140 -16.36 -0.94 -8.69
CA PRO A 140 -15.42 0.14 -8.97
C PRO A 140 -14.06 -0.35 -9.48
N TRP A 141 -13.97 -1.44 -10.26
CA TRP A 141 -12.67 -2.03 -10.69
C TRP A 141 -11.73 -1.02 -11.38
N ALA A 142 -12.27 -0.07 -12.15
CA ALA A 142 -11.47 0.96 -12.81
C ALA A 142 -10.71 1.88 -11.84
N LYS A 143 -11.12 1.91 -10.56
CA LYS A 143 -10.49 2.68 -9.48
C LYS A 143 -9.45 1.87 -8.70
N VAL A 144 -9.43 0.54 -8.86
CA VAL A 144 -8.48 -0.35 -8.18
C VAL A 144 -7.08 -0.09 -8.74
N LYS A 145 -6.15 0.22 -7.84
CA LYS A 145 -4.73 0.38 -8.17
C LYS A 145 -3.95 -0.88 -7.88
N THR A 146 -4.25 -1.52 -6.76
CA THR A 146 -3.56 -2.73 -6.32
C THR A 146 -4.53 -3.66 -5.61
N VAL A 147 -4.20 -4.95 -5.60
CA VAL A 147 -4.88 -5.99 -4.82
C VAL A 147 -3.81 -6.73 -4.03
N THR A 148 -4.01 -6.83 -2.73
CA THR A 148 -3.08 -7.40 -1.75
C THR A 148 -3.67 -8.67 -1.18
N PHE A 149 -2.83 -9.70 -1.17
CA PHE A 149 -3.11 -10.99 -0.56
C PHE A 149 -2.30 -11.09 0.73
N LEU A 150 -2.97 -11.30 1.87
CA LEU A 150 -2.30 -11.56 3.14
C LEU A 150 -2.24 -13.07 3.32
N VAL A 151 -1.04 -13.63 3.25
CA VAL A 151 -0.83 -15.06 3.08
C VAL A 151 0.33 -15.56 3.93
N ASP A 152 0.31 -16.85 4.25
CA ASP A 152 1.46 -17.56 4.79
C ASP A 152 2.45 -17.98 3.68
N PRO A 153 3.66 -18.45 4.03
CA PRO A 153 4.67 -18.82 3.03
C PRO A 153 4.22 -19.87 2.01
N ASP A 154 3.37 -20.82 2.40
CA ASP A 154 2.85 -21.86 1.48
C ASP A 154 1.98 -21.24 0.39
N ARG A 155 1.05 -20.37 0.78
CA ARG A 155 0.17 -19.66 -0.16
C ARG A 155 0.92 -18.61 -0.97
N LEU A 156 1.95 -17.99 -0.39
CA LEU A 156 2.86 -17.10 -1.12
C LEU A 156 3.54 -17.84 -2.27
N SER A 157 4.05 -19.06 -2.03
CA SER A 157 4.65 -19.89 -3.09
C SER A 157 3.66 -20.16 -4.23
N ALA A 158 2.41 -20.48 -3.91
CA ALA A 158 1.36 -20.67 -4.92
C ALA A 158 1.09 -19.39 -5.73
N LEU A 159 0.96 -18.25 -5.07
CA LEU A 159 0.75 -16.95 -5.73
C LEU A 159 1.91 -16.56 -6.64
N MET A 160 3.15 -16.82 -6.21
CA MET A 160 4.33 -16.59 -7.05
C MET A 160 4.31 -17.45 -8.31
N THR A 161 4.01 -18.74 -8.18
CA THR A 161 3.85 -19.64 -9.34
C THR A 161 2.73 -19.16 -10.27
N LEU A 162 1.58 -18.78 -9.71
CA LEU A 162 0.43 -18.31 -10.49
C LEU A 162 0.73 -16.99 -11.23
N ALA A 163 1.39 -16.03 -10.59
CA ALA A 163 1.77 -14.76 -11.20
C ALA A 163 2.67 -14.99 -12.42
N ALA A 164 3.63 -15.91 -12.32
CA ALA A 164 4.58 -16.22 -13.38
C ALA A 164 4.07 -17.25 -14.41
N TYR A 165 2.95 -17.94 -14.16
CA TYR A 165 2.55 -19.13 -14.92
C TYR A 165 2.46 -18.91 -16.44
N TRP A 166 1.99 -17.74 -16.87
CA TRP A 166 1.88 -17.37 -18.29
C TRP A 166 2.92 -16.33 -18.73
N SER A 167 4.01 -16.17 -17.98
CA SER A 167 5.03 -15.16 -18.24
C SER A 167 6.40 -15.79 -18.47
N SER A 168 7.15 -15.26 -19.44
CA SER A 168 8.57 -15.58 -19.64
C SER A 168 9.51 -14.60 -18.91
N ASP A 169 8.96 -13.61 -18.20
CA ASP A 169 9.71 -12.55 -17.54
C ASP A 169 10.25 -13.01 -16.17
N PRO A 170 11.57 -13.14 -16.00
CA PRO A 170 12.17 -13.59 -14.74
C PRO A 170 12.08 -12.55 -13.61
N GLU A 171 11.73 -11.29 -13.92
CA GLU A 171 11.64 -10.19 -12.96
C GLU A 171 10.20 -9.78 -12.65
N LEU A 172 9.21 -10.60 -13.01
CA LEU A 172 7.80 -10.25 -12.80
C LEU A 172 7.45 -10.04 -11.33
N ILE A 173 8.13 -10.78 -10.45
CA ILE A 173 7.94 -10.77 -9.01
C ILE A 173 9.17 -10.13 -8.37
N TYR A 174 8.97 -9.15 -7.50
CA TYR A 174 10.05 -8.43 -6.84
C TYR A 174 9.75 -8.20 -5.35
N ALA A 175 10.79 -8.05 -4.53
CA ALA A 175 10.69 -7.79 -3.10
C ALA A 175 11.47 -6.51 -2.72
N PRO A 176 10.89 -5.31 -2.94
CA PRO A 176 11.55 -4.05 -2.63
C PRO A 176 11.70 -3.83 -1.12
N PHE A 177 12.76 -3.12 -0.73
CA PHE A 177 12.80 -2.44 0.56
C PHE A 177 11.81 -1.27 0.55
N SER A 178 10.80 -1.29 1.43
CA SER A 178 9.83 -0.21 1.55
C SER A 178 9.05 -0.32 2.87
N SER A 179 8.25 0.69 3.19
CA SER A 179 7.25 0.58 4.26
C SER A 179 6.05 -0.23 3.77
N GLY A 180 5.28 -0.85 4.68
CA GLY A 180 4.09 -1.61 4.29
C GLY A 180 3.11 -0.80 3.42
N CYS A 181 2.87 0.48 3.73
CA CYS A 181 2.04 1.36 2.89
C CYS A 181 2.68 1.66 1.52
N GLY A 182 4.01 1.71 1.44
CA GLY A 182 4.72 1.83 0.16
C GLY A 182 4.54 0.59 -0.71
N LEU A 183 4.57 -0.60 -0.10
CA LEU A 183 4.33 -1.89 -0.76
C LEU A 183 2.89 -2.03 -1.25
N LEU A 184 1.92 -1.37 -0.60
CA LEU A 184 0.53 -1.36 -1.05
C LEU A 184 0.31 -0.59 -2.35
N TRP A 185 1.13 0.40 -2.72
CA TRP A 185 0.95 1.14 -3.97
C TRP A 185 2.25 1.74 -4.53
N ARG A 186 2.97 2.58 -3.77
CA ARG A 186 4.16 3.31 -4.23
C ARG A 186 5.15 2.47 -5.04
N GLU A 187 5.50 1.27 -4.57
CA GLU A 187 6.53 0.45 -5.22
C GLU A 187 6.11 -0.17 -6.55
N LEU A 188 4.81 -0.13 -6.87
CA LEU A 188 4.27 -0.53 -8.17
C LEU A 188 4.33 0.61 -9.19
N GLU A 189 4.63 1.84 -8.76
CA GLU A 189 4.72 3.00 -9.63
C GLU A 189 6.04 3.08 -10.40
N GLY A 190 5.97 3.67 -11.59
CA GLY A 190 7.13 3.85 -12.47
C GLY A 190 7.57 2.61 -13.24
N TRP A 191 6.85 1.49 -13.11
CA TRP A 191 6.99 0.33 -13.98
C TRP A 191 6.09 0.46 -15.21
N THR A 192 6.61 0.07 -16.38
CA THR A 192 5.87 0.10 -17.65
C THR A 192 4.92 -1.09 -17.83
N ARG A 193 4.94 -2.05 -16.90
CA ARG A 193 4.16 -3.29 -16.92
C ARG A 193 3.65 -3.63 -15.52
N THR A 194 2.55 -4.37 -15.44
CA THR A 194 2.05 -4.94 -14.19
C THR A 194 3.10 -5.87 -13.58
N ARG A 195 3.35 -5.74 -12.27
CA ARG A 195 4.27 -6.57 -11.50
C ARG A 195 3.59 -7.07 -10.23
N ALA A 196 4.14 -8.15 -9.67
CA ALA A 196 3.80 -8.62 -8.34
C ALA A 196 4.89 -8.20 -7.36
N ILE A 197 4.49 -7.77 -6.16
CA ILE A 197 5.40 -7.40 -5.09
C ILE A 197 5.19 -8.34 -3.90
N ILE A 198 6.30 -8.76 -3.31
CA ILE A 198 6.34 -9.42 -2.01
C ILE A 198 6.75 -8.36 -0.98
N GLY A 199 5.99 -8.28 0.10
CA GLY A 199 6.13 -7.26 1.15
C GLY A 199 5.92 -7.82 2.54
#